data_AF-T2IL77-F1
#
_entry.id   AF-T2IL77-F1
#
_cell.length_a   1.000
_cell.length_b   1.000
_cell.length_c   1.000
_cell.angle_alpha   90.00
_cell.angle_beta   90.00
_cell.angle_gamma   90.00
#
_symmetry.space_group_name_H-M   'P 1'
#
loop_
_entity.id
_entity.type
_entity.pdbx_description
1 polymer ?
#
loop_
_entity_poly.entity_id
_entity_poly.type
_entity_poly.pdbx_seq_one_letter_code
_entity_poly.pdbx_strand_id
1 'polypeptide(L)'
;MIDEDELLTIAITNIRKVLNFDPYKSYSDISNRDEFKQLISNDPAFGLLGLDDDRYIIARVGGNLITSLHRKLGDMYEGLFVYLLTKSFSLDENELNFSVEVKIGERNQIRSTDGLIPNNKFNDWTLDKKSLLAYILR
;
A
#
# COMPACT_ATOMS: atom_id res chain seq x y z
N MET A 1 19.12 -16.21 -11.67
CA MET A 1 18.66 -15.18 -12.62
C MET A 1 17.29 -14.75 -12.18
N ILE A 2 17.00 -13.45 -12.17
CA ILE A 2 15.71 -12.88 -11.76
C ILE A 2 14.65 -13.31 -12.79
N ASP A 3 13.47 -13.75 -12.34
CA ASP A 3 12.35 -14.14 -13.21
C ASP A 3 11.43 -12.92 -13.46
N GLU A 4 11.40 -12.44 -14.69
CA GLU A 4 10.63 -11.26 -15.09
C GLU A 4 9.12 -11.53 -15.09
N ASP A 5 8.69 -12.77 -15.38
CA ASP A 5 7.26 -13.14 -15.38
C ASP A 5 6.71 -13.18 -13.95
N GLU A 6 7.53 -13.59 -12.99
CA GLU A 6 7.19 -13.58 -11.57
C GLU A 6 7.07 -12.14 -11.03
N LEU A 7 7.99 -11.24 -11.41
CA LEU A 7 7.90 -9.81 -11.09
C LEU A 7 6.63 -9.18 -11.67
N LEU A 8 6.31 -9.45 -12.94
CA LEU A 8 5.11 -8.93 -13.59
C LEU A 8 3.84 -9.44 -12.92
N THR A 9 3.82 -10.72 -12.53
CA THR A 9 2.69 -11.32 -11.81
C THR A 9 2.46 -10.66 -10.45
N ILE A 10 3.52 -10.38 -9.69
CA ILE A 10 3.45 -9.67 -8.41
C ILE A 10 2.88 -8.25 -8.61
N ALA A 11 3.35 -7.54 -9.63
CA ALA A 11 2.89 -6.19 -9.96
C ALA A 11 1.40 -6.15 -10.33
N ILE A 12 0.99 -6.99 -11.29
CA ILE A 12 -0.40 -7.07 -11.77
C ILE A 12 -1.33 -7.46 -10.62
N THR A 13 -0.94 -8.43 -9.79
CA THR A 13 -1.77 -8.90 -8.67
C THR A 13 -2.04 -7.79 -7.65
N ASN A 14 -1.04 -6.97 -7.32
CA ASN A 14 -1.22 -5.87 -6.37
C ASN A 14 -2.03 -4.71 -6.94
N ILE A 15 -1.82 -4.35 -8.21
CA ILE A 15 -2.61 -3.31 -8.89
C ILE A 15 -4.08 -3.73 -8.99
N ARG A 16 -4.37 -4.99 -9.34
CA ARG A 16 -5.75 -5.50 -9.48
C ARG A 16 -6.56 -5.46 -8.18
N LYS A 17 -5.95 -5.34 -7.01
CA LYS A 17 -6.69 -5.18 -5.73
C LYS A 17 -7.56 -3.91 -5.71
N VAL A 18 -7.23 -2.90 -6.52
CA VAL A 18 -8.04 -1.68 -6.69
C VAL A 18 -9.39 -1.97 -7.36
N LEU A 19 -9.50 -3.04 -8.17
CA LEU A 19 -10.77 -3.42 -8.79
C LEU A 19 -11.83 -3.86 -7.76
N ASN A 20 -11.38 -4.30 -6.58
CA ASN A 20 -12.24 -4.68 -5.46
C ASN A 20 -12.46 -3.53 -4.46
N PHE A 21 -11.97 -2.32 -4.77
CA PHE A 21 -12.13 -1.17 -3.89
C PHE A 21 -13.53 -0.58 -4.03
N ASP A 22 -14.28 -0.58 -2.92
CA ASP A 22 -15.59 0.05 -2.82
C ASP A 22 -15.47 1.38 -2.05
N PRO A 23 -15.57 2.54 -2.74
CA PRO A 23 -15.44 3.84 -2.12
C PRO A 23 -16.58 4.18 -1.13
N TYR A 24 -17.70 3.46 -1.17
CA TYR A 24 -18.89 3.76 -0.36
C TYR A 24 -18.89 3.06 1.00
N LYS A 25 -18.05 2.04 1.19
CA LYS A 25 -17.98 1.25 2.44
C LYS A 25 -17.56 2.05 3.70
N SER A 26 -17.08 3.28 3.55
CA SER A 26 -16.66 4.15 4.67
C SER A 26 -17.80 5.00 5.25
N TYR A 27 -18.97 5.02 4.61
CA TYR A 27 -20.17 5.72 5.08
C TYR A 27 -21.25 4.67 5.33
N SER A 28 -21.58 4.40 6.60
CA SER A 28 -22.52 3.33 6.99
C SER A 28 -23.92 3.48 6.38
N ASP A 29 -24.30 4.70 5.98
CA ASP A 29 -25.66 5.06 5.54
C ASP A 29 -25.71 5.65 4.12
N ILE A 30 -24.60 5.62 3.37
CA ILE A 30 -24.51 6.22 2.03
C ILE A 30 -23.92 5.20 1.07
N SER A 31 -24.77 4.69 0.18
CA SER A 31 -24.46 3.56 -0.69
C SER A 31 -24.04 3.96 -2.10
N ASN A 32 -24.25 5.22 -2.47
CA ASN A 32 -23.99 5.71 -3.83
C ASN A 32 -23.64 7.22 -3.87
N ARG A 33 -23.12 7.62 -5.04
CA ARG A 33 -22.67 9.00 -5.32
C ARG A 33 -23.79 10.04 -5.18
N ASP A 34 -25.00 9.69 -5.59
CA ASP A 34 -26.12 10.63 -5.64
C ASP A 34 -26.63 10.95 -4.23
N GLU A 35 -26.70 9.95 -3.35
CA GLU A 35 -26.99 10.13 -1.92
C GLU A 35 -25.94 11.02 -1.23
N PHE A 36 -24.65 10.83 -1.53
CA PHE A 36 -23.58 11.66 -0.96
C PHE A 36 -23.65 13.10 -1.47
N LYS A 37 -23.92 13.29 -2.75
CA LYS A 37 -24.10 14.61 -3.36
C LYS A 37 -25.28 15.34 -2.73
N GLN A 38 -26.39 14.63 -2.50
CA GLN A 38 -27.59 15.19 -1.88
C GLN A 38 -27.33 15.57 -0.42
N LEU A 39 -26.57 14.77 0.33
CA LEU A 39 -26.14 15.11 1.69
C LEU A 39 -25.31 16.41 1.73
N ILE A 40 -24.30 16.53 0.87
CA ILE A 40 -23.42 17.70 0.83
C ILE A 40 -24.17 18.96 0.34
N SER A 41 -25.10 18.81 -0.61
CA SER A 41 -25.95 19.90 -1.10
C SER A 41 -26.89 20.44 -0.01
N ASN A 42 -27.38 19.56 0.86
CA ASN A 42 -28.25 19.92 1.98
C ASN A 42 -27.52 20.48 3.21
N ASP A 43 -26.18 20.39 3.25
CA ASP A 43 -25.41 20.93 4.37
C ASP A 43 -25.22 22.45 4.21
N PRO A 44 -25.67 23.27 5.17
CA PRO A 44 -25.62 24.72 5.06
C PRO A 44 -24.19 25.29 5.01
N ALA A 45 -23.17 24.54 5.43
CA ALA A 45 -21.77 24.94 5.33
C ALA A 45 -21.14 24.57 3.96
N PHE A 46 -21.61 23.51 3.30
CA PHE A 46 -21.00 23.00 2.06
C PHE A 46 -21.83 23.30 0.81
N GLY A 47 -23.16 23.15 0.85
CA GLY A 47 -24.06 23.43 -0.26
C GLY A 47 -24.06 24.92 -0.66
N LEU A 48 -23.95 25.83 0.31
CA LEU A 48 -23.91 27.27 0.05
C LEU A 48 -22.63 27.71 -0.70
N LEU A 49 -21.58 26.90 -0.67
CA LEU A 49 -20.30 27.16 -1.34
C LEU A 49 -20.17 26.43 -2.68
N GLY A 50 -21.23 25.75 -3.15
CA GLY A 50 -21.21 24.98 -4.39
C GLY A 50 -20.29 23.75 -4.32
N LEU A 51 -20.07 23.22 -3.11
CA LEU A 51 -19.23 22.04 -2.88
C LEU A 51 -19.99 20.72 -3.08
N ASP A 52 -21.22 20.77 -3.58
CA ASP A 52 -21.96 19.65 -4.15
C ASP A 52 -21.63 19.42 -5.64
N ASP A 53 -20.70 20.21 -6.21
CA ASP A 53 -20.14 19.98 -7.55
C ASP A 53 -19.54 18.58 -7.67
N ASP A 54 -19.80 17.94 -8.81
CA ASP A 54 -19.39 16.58 -9.09
C ASP A 54 -17.88 16.37 -8.94
N ARG A 55 -17.05 17.37 -9.25
CA ARG A 55 -15.58 17.28 -9.11
C ARG A 55 -15.15 17.29 -7.65
N TYR A 56 -15.82 18.07 -6.79
CA TYR A 56 -15.56 18.07 -5.35
C TYR A 56 -16.01 16.75 -4.72
N ILE A 57 -17.21 16.28 -5.08
CA ILE A 57 -17.75 14.99 -4.64
C ILE A 57 -16.83 13.84 -5.07
N ILE A 58 -16.36 13.83 -6.32
CA ILE A 58 -15.40 12.83 -6.82
C ILE A 58 -14.04 12.93 -6.11
N ALA A 59 -13.54 14.13 -5.81
CA ALA A 59 -12.29 14.30 -5.07
C ALA A 59 -12.42 13.88 -3.59
N ARG A 60 -13.60 14.08 -2.98
CA ARG A 60 -13.88 13.74 -1.58
C ARG A 60 -14.16 12.24 -1.40
N VAL A 61 -14.98 11.66 -2.26
CA VAL A 61 -15.22 10.20 -2.36
C VAL A 61 -13.95 9.48 -2.82
N GLY A 62 -13.23 10.06 -3.78
CA GLY A 62 -12.00 9.56 -4.37
C GLY A 62 -10.74 9.82 -3.55
N GLY A 63 -10.82 10.55 -2.43
CA GLY A 63 -9.72 10.71 -1.47
C GLY A 63 -9.19 9.36 -0.96
N ASN A 64 -10.06 8.35 -0.93
CA ASN A 64 -9.65 6.97 -0.69
C ASN A 64 -9.14 6.24 -1.93
N LEU A 65 -9.56 6.58 -3.16
CA LEU A 65 -9.07 5.92 -4.37
C LEU A 65 -7.64 6.32 -4.69
N ILE A 66 -7.30 7.61 -4.70
CA ILE A 66 -5.91 8.05 -4.95
C ILE A 66 -4.99 7.56 -3.85
N THR A 67 -5.42 7.63 -2.58
CA THR A 67 -4.66 7.07 -1.45
C THR A 67 -4.54 5.55 -1.53
N SER A 68 -5.59 4.84 -1.96
CA SER A 68 -5.55 3.38 -2.15
C SER A 68 -4.66 2.99 -3.33
N LEU A 69 -4.68 3.76 -4.42
CA LEU A 69 -3.76 3.58 -5.55
C LEU A 69 -2.31 3.78 -5.10
N HIS A 70 -2.02 4.88 -4.39
CA HIS A 70 -0.69 5.11 -3.81
C HIS A 70 -0.28 3.96 -2.89
N ARG A 71 -1.20 3.48 -2.04
CA ARG A 71 -0.94 2.33 -1.16
C ARG A 71 -0.70 1.05 -1.94
N LYS A 72 -1.45 0.78 -3.01
CA LYS A 72 -1.24 -0.43 -3.85
C LYS A 72 0.01 -0.37 -4.71
N LEU A 73 0.43 0.82 -5.13
CA LEU A 73 1.75 1.02 -5.71
C LEU A 73 2.85 0.79 -4.68
N GLY A 74 2.67 1.25 -3.43
CA GLY A 74 3.55 0.94 -2.31
C GLY A 74 3.67 -0.57 -2.06
N ASP A 75 2.54 -1.26 -1.87
CA ASP A 75 2.48 -2.72 -1.68
C ASP A 75 3.16 -3.47 -2.85
N MET A 76 3.04 -2.95 -4.08
CA MET A 76 3.72 -3.50 -5.25
C MET A 76 5.24 -3.33 -5.16
N TYR A 77 5.72 -2.12 -4.88
CA TYR A 77 7.16 -1.85 -4.75
C TYR A 77 7.78 -2.70 -3.63
N GLU A 78 7.10 -2.80 -2.50
CA GLU A 78 7.52 -3.65 -1.38
C GLU A 78 7.65 -5.12 -1.82
N GLY A 79 6.64 -5.68 -2.48
CA GLY A 79 6.67 -7.07 -2.95
C GLY A 79 7.79 -7.35 -3.96
N LEU A 80 8.03 -6.43 -4.90
CA LEU A 80 9.14 -6.54 -5.86
C LEU A 80 10.49 -6.44 -5.14
N PHE A 81 10.61 -5.56 -4.16
CA PHE A 81 11.82 -5.36 -3.39
C PHE A 81 12.17 -6.61 -2.56
N VAL A 82 11.21 -7.18 -1.84
CA VAL A 82 11.37 -8.44 -1.10
C VAL A 82 11.82 -9.55 -2.04
N TYR A 83 11.18 -9.71 -3.19
CA TYR A 83 11.57 -10.70 -4.19
C TYR A 83 13.02 -10.55 -4.65
N LEU A 84 13.41 -9.32 -5.01
CA LEU A 84 14.77 -9.01 -5.44
C LEU A 84 15.80 -9.30 -4.35
N LEU A 85 15.49 -8.97 -3.09
CA LEU A 85 16.36 -9.25 -1.96
C LEU A 85 16.52 -10.74 -1.70
N THR A 86 15.42 -11.50 -1.68
CA THR A 86 15.45 -12.96 -1.53
C THR A 86 16.28 -13.63 -2.62
N LYS A 87 16.07 -13.27 -3.89
CA LYS A 87 16.78 -13.90 -5.01
C LYS A 87 18.26 -13.49 -5.08
N SER A 88 18.59 -12.24 -4.76
CA SER A 88 19.96 -11.71 -4.90
C SER A 88 20.85 -12.04 -3.70
N PHE A 89 20.26 -12.15 -2.51
CA PHE A 89 21.00 -12.31 -1.26
C PHE A 89 20.72 -13.61 -0.52
N SER A 90 19.79 -14.44 -1.02
CA SER A 90 19.39 -15.72 -0.40
C SER A 90 18.84 -15.53 1.01
N LEU A 91 18.12 -14.43 1.24
CA LEU A 91 17.43 -14.11 2.48
C LEU A 91 16.03 -14.74 2.48
N ASP A 92 15.61 -15.27 3.62
CA ASP A 92 14.25 -15.78 3.78
C ASP A 92 13.24 -14.66 4.09
N GLU A 93 11.94 -14.92 3.88
CA GLU A 93 10.89 -13.92 4.11
C GLU A 93 10.76 -13.46 5.57
N ASN A 94 11.08 -14.32 6.55
CA ASN A 94 11.09 -13.96 7.98
C ASN A 94 12.32 -13.12 8.35
N GLU A 95 13.41 -13.24 7.60
CA GLU A 95 14.58 -12.36 7.70
C GLU A 95 14.31 -10.99 7.06
N LEU A 96 13.38 -10.91 6.11
CA LEU A 96 13.04 -9.68 5.40
C LEU A 96 11.82 -8.94 5.97
N ASN A 97 10.99 -9.62 6.77
CA ASN A 97 9.78 -9.03 7.33
C ASN A 97 9.81 -9.13 8.86
N PHE A 98 10.01 -8.01 9.54
CA PHE A 98 9.85 -7.97 10.99
C PHE A 98 8.37 -7.70 11.31
N SER A 99 7.71 -8.64 11.97
CA SER A 99 6.33 -8.49 12.42
C SER A 99 6.21 -8.71 13.92
N VAL A 100 5.53 -7.80 14.61
CA VAL A 100 5.24 -7.89 16.05
C VAL A 100 3.74 -7.87 16.27
N GLU A 101 3.25 -8.76 17.13
CA GLU A 101 1.87 -8.70 17.60
C GLU A 101 1.78 -7.64 18.70
N VAL A 102 0.94 -6.63 18.49
CA VAL A 102 0.65 -5.56 19.44
C VAL A 102 -0.81 -5.56 19.81
N LYS A 103 -1.08 -5.43 21.11
CA LYS A 103 -2.45 -5.26 21.61
C LYS A 103 -2.79 -3.78 21.65
N ILE A 104 -3.76 -3.35 20.82
CA ILE A 104 -4.26 -1.98 20.76
C ILE A 104 -5.70 -2.00 21.24
N GLY A 105 -5.93 -1.52 22.47
CA GLY A 105 -7.22 -1.68 23.15
C GLY A 105 -7.51 -3.17 23.42
N GLU A 106 -8.65 -3.65 22.94
CA GLU A 106 -9.03 -5.07 23.04
C GLU A 106 -8.58 -5.93 21.85
N ARG A 107 -8.04 -5.33 20.78
CA ARG A 107 -7.68 -6.05 19.56
C ARG A 107 -6.19 -6.34 19.51
N ASN A 108 -5.84 -7.60 19.26
CA ASN A 108 -4.51 -7.96 18.81
C ASN A 108 -4.36 -7.59 17.33
N GLN A 109 -3.27 -6.92 16.99
CA GLN A 109 -2.93 -6.55 15.63
C GLN A 109 -1.48 -6.91 15.36
N ILE A 110 -1.22 -7.53 14.21
CA ILE A 110 0.14 -7.69 13.72
C ILE A 110 0.56 -6.37 13.07
N ARG A 111 1.70 -5.84 13.51
CA ARG A 111 2.38 -4.69 12.91
C ARG A 111 3.67 -5.17 12.30
N SER A 112 3.83 -4.91 11.01
CA SER A 112 5.00 -5.28 10.23
C SER A 112 5.82 -4.02 9.93
N THR A 113 7.13 -4.17 9.84
CA THR A 113 8.04 -3.13 9.33
C THR A 113 8.82 -3.70 8.17
N ASP A 114 9.00 -2.86 7.14
CA ASP A 114 9.74 -3.21 5.94
C ASP A 114 11.20 -3.55 6.28
N GLY A 115 11.66 -4.74 5.89
CA GLY A 115 13.07 -5.06 5.62
C GLY A 115 14.08 -4.78 6.72
N LEU A 116 14.37 -5.74 7.60
CA LEU A 116 15.54 -5.65 8.51
C LEU A 116 16.62 -6.65 8.08
N ILE A 117 17.66 -6.21 7.38
CA ILE A 117 18.81 -7.07 7.06
C ILE A 117 19.65 -7.25 8.34
N PRO A 118 19.76 -8.47 8.91
CA PRO A 118 20.53 -8.68 10.13
C PRO A 118 22.02 -8.35 9.92
N ASN A 119 22.63 -7.58 10.85
CA ASN A 119 24.00 -7.09 10.70
C ASN A 119 25.05 -8.21 10.55
N ASN A 120 24.80 -9.36 11.18
CA ASN A 120 25.65 -10.56 11.02
C ASN A 120 25.66 -11.08 9.57
N LYS A 121 24.52 -11.07 8.87
CA LYS A 121 24.43 -11.45 7.45
C LYS A 121 25.09 -10.40 6.54
N PHE A 122 24.94 -9.12 6.85
CA PHE A 122 25.55 -8.04 6.09
C PHE A 122 27.09 -8.10 6.10
N ASN A 123 27.69 -8.44 7.24
CA ASN A 123 29.15 -8.51 7.36
C ASN A 123 29.75 -9.61 6.48
N ASP A 124 29.05 -10.73 6.32
CA ASP A 124 29.47 -11.87 5.51
C ASP A 124 29.33 -11.66 4.00
N TRP A 125 28.72 -10.55 3.56
CA TRP A 125 28.55 -10.26 2.13
C TRP A 125 29.83 -9.74 1.47
N THR A 126 30.06 -10.19 0.24
CA THR A 126 31.12 -9.68 -0.63
C THR A 126 30.93 -8.20 -0.93
N LEU A 127 32.00 -7.52 -1.32
CA LEU A 127 31.96 -6.11 -1.71
C LEU A 127 30.91 -5.86 -2.81
N ASP A 128 30.86 -6.75 -3.82
CA ASP A 128 29.90 -6.65 -4.92
C ASP A 128 28.44 -6.75 -4.46
N LYS A 129 28.14 -7.62 -3.47
CA LYS A 129 26.80 -7.73 -2.88
C LYS A 129 26.43 -6.46 -2.12
N LYS A 130 27.38 -5.89 -1.37
CA LYS A 130 27.20 -4.61 -0.66
C LYS A 130 26.97 -3.46 -1.64
N SER A 131 27.70 -3.43 -2.76
CA SER A 131 27.52 -2.45 -3.83
C SER A 131 26.17 -2.59 -4.56
N LEU A 132 25.72 -3.82 -4.81
CA LEU A 132 24.40 -4.09 -5.40
C LEU A 132 23.27 -3.61 -4.47
N LEU A 133 23.37 -3.88 -3.16
CA LEU A 133 22.40 -3.36 -2.19
C LEU A 133 22.36 -1.82 -2.20
N ALA A 134 23.52 -1.16 -2.23
CA ALA A 134 23.61 0.29 -2.29
C ALA A 134 23.02 0.89 -3.59
N TYR A 135 23.02 0.13 -4.69
CA TYR A 135 22.34 0.50 -5.94
C TYR A 135 20.83 0.31 -5.85
N ILE A 136 20.38 -0.79 -5.26
CA ILE A 136 18.96 -1.12 -5.04
C ILE A 136 18.27 -0.13 -4.08
N LEU A 137 19.03 0.46 -3.14
CA LEU A 137 18.53 1.43 -2.15
C LEU A 137 18.60 2.90 -2.59
N ARG A 138 19.09 3.20 -3.79
CA ARG A 138 19.16 4.56 -4.35
C ARG A 138 17.94 4.87 -5.22
#